data_AF-A0A7W9XIC7-F1
#
_entry.id   AF-A0A7W9XIC7-F1
#
_cell.length_a   1.000
_cell.length_b   1.000
_cell.length_c   1.000
_cell.angle_alpha   90.00
_cell.angle_beta   90.00
_cell.angle_gamma   90.00
#
_symmetry.space_group_name_H-M   'P 1'
#
loop_
_entity.id
_entity.type
_entity.pdbx_description
1 polymer ?
#
loop_
_entity_poly.entity_id
_entity_poly.type
_entity_poly.pdbx_seq_one_letter_code
_entity_poly.pdbx_strand_id
1 'polypeptide(L)' 'MSEPIQRKIYLTDLERDLTFSGFVKSFVESGKTMDIVLLDVKVYEYSSSNFLYAAPEIAVSRPKSALHIEDVK' A
#
# COMPACT_ATOMS: atom_id res chain seq x y z
N MET A 1 12.14 7.26 -23.76
CA MET A 1 12.23 6.21 -22.73
C MET A 1 10.87 6.16 -22.08
N SER A 2 10.15 5.04 -22.17
CA SER A 2 8.86 4.91 -21.51
C SER A 2 9.15 4.61 -20.04
N GLU A 3 8.77 5.50 -19.13
CA GLU A 3 8.80 5.20 -17.70
C GLU A 3 7.97 3.93 -17.46
N PRO A 4 8.45 2.97 -16.64
CA PRO A 4 7.63 1.84 -16.26
C PRO A 4 6.37 2.40 -15.62
N ILE A 5 5.19 1.98 -16.10
CA ILE A 5 3.91 2.40 -15.54
C ILE A 5 3.87 1.91 -14.10
N GLN A 6 4.21 2.78 -13.16
CA GLN A 6 4.08 2.47 -11.75
C GLN A 6 2.60 2.51 -11.41
N ARG A 7 2.06 1.34 -11.04
CA ARG A 7 0.64 1.18 -10.70
C ARG A 7 0.39 1.86 -9.36
N LYS A 8 -0.47 2.87 -9.34
CA LYS A 8 -0.91 3.50 -8.09
C LYS A 8 -2.00 2.66 -7.44
N ILE A 9 -1.85 2.37 -6.16
CA ILE A 9 -2.82 1.58 -5.38
C ILE A 9 -3.16 2.26 -4.06
N TYR A 10 -4.32 1.91 -3.54
CA TYR A 10 -4.65 2.02 -2.13
C TYR A 10 -4.48 0.65 -1.49
N LEU A 11 -3.61 0.56 -0.49
CA LEU A 11 -3.41 -0.63 0.33
C LEU A 11 -3.96 -0.33 1.72
N THR A 12 -4.95 -1.09 2.17
CA THR A 12 -5.55 -0.93 3.51
C THR A 12 -5.13 -2.09 4.39
N ASP A 13 -4.55 -1.80 5.55
CA ASP A 13 -4.27 -2.75 6.63
C ASP A 13 -5.41 -2.69 7.64
N LEU A 14 -6.33 -3.66 7.55
CA LEU A 14 -7.58 -3.72 8.32
C LEU A 14 -7.34 -3.97 9.81
N GLU A 15 -6.21 -4.58 10.18
CA GLU A 15 -5.87 -4.82 11.59
C GLU A 15 -5.31 -3.57 12.27
N ARG A 16 -4.82 -2.61 11.48
CA ARG A 16 -4.17 -1.39 11.99
C ARG A 16 -4.97 -0.11 11.77
N ASP A 17 -6.10 -0.20 11.09
CA ASP A 17 -6.90 0.97 10.69
C ASP A 17 -6.07 1.98 9.87
N LEU A 18 -5.25 1.49 8.93
CA LEU A 18 -4.37 2.32 8.11
C LEU A 18 -4.59 2.09 6.60
N THR A 19 -4.57 3.18 5.83
CA THR A 19 -4.58 3.16 4.37
C THR A 19 -3.32 3.81 3.82
N PHE A 20 -2.62 3.10 2.95
CA PHE A 20 -1.44 3.55 2.23
C PHE A 20 -1.81 3.83 0.77
N SER A 21 -1.67 5.08 0.34
CA SER A 21 -1.78 5.48 -1.06
C SER A 21 -0.39 5.66 -1.64
N GLY A 22 0.00 4.89 -2.64
CA GLY A 22 1.31 5.04 -3.26
C GLY A 22 1.45 4.25 -4.55
N PHE A 23 2.67 4.22 -5.07
CA PHE A 23 3.02 3.52 -6.31
C PHE A 23 3.69 2.18 -6.00
N VAL A 24 3.27 1.09 -6.65
CA VAL A 24 3.87 -0.23 -6.45
C VAL A 24 5.28 -0.27 -7.02
N LYS A 25 6.27 -0.46 -6.14
CA LYS A 25 7.67 -0.73 -6.50
C LYS A 25 7.93 -2.23 -6.63
N SER A 26 7.42 -3.02 -5.68
CA SER A 26 7.50 -4.48 -5.73
C SER A 26 6.32 -5.11 -5.00
N PHE A 27 5.92 -6.29 -5.46
CA PHE A 27 4.83 -7.06 -4.90
C PHE A 27 5.20 -8.54 -4.94
N VAL A 28 5.24 -9.19 -3.78
CA VAL A 28 5.56 -10.60 -3.64
C VAL A 28 4.52 -11.26 -2.76
N GLU A 29 3.97 -12.37 -3.22
CA GLU A 29 3.09 -13.21 -2.43
C GLU A 29 3.80 -14.51 -2.08
N SER A 30 3.91 -14.81 -0.78
CA SER A 30 4.51 -16.05 -0.30
C SER A 30 3.55 -16.76 0.63
N GLY A 31 2.88 -17.80 0.12
CA GLY A 31 1.88 -18.55 0.87
C GLY A 31 0.74 -17.66 1.38
N LYS A 32 0.68 -17.45 2.69
CA LYS A 32 -0.36 -16.65 3.38
C LYS A 32 0.03 -15.19 3.63
N THR A 33 1.28 -14.82 3.37
CA THR A 33 1.77 -13.45 3.55
C THR A 33 1.94 -12.76 2.20
N MET A 34 1.87 -11.43 2.25
CA MET A 34 2.05 -10.53 1.13
C MET A 34 3.03 -9.44 1.54
N ASP A 35 4.05 -9.27 0.72
CA ASP A 35 5.13 -8.31 0.89
C ASP A 35 5.04 -7.28 -0.25
N ILE A 36 4.76 -6.03 0.12
CA ILE A 36 4.56 -4.94 -0.83
C ILE A 36 5.49 -3.80 -0.48
N VAL A 37 6.17 -3.25 -1.47
CA VAL A 37 6.93 -2.00 -1.33
C VAL A 37 6.27 -0.94 -2.18
N LEU A 38 5.94 0.18 -1.53
CA LEU A 38 5.30 1.34 -2.13
C LEU A 38 6.25 2.54 -2.14
N LEU A 39 6.16 3.35 -3.18
CA LEU A 39 6.84 4.64 -3.34
C LEU A 39 5.85 5.81 -3.26
N ASP A 40 6.37 6.98 -2.89
CA ASP A 40 5.61 8.24 -2.74
C ASP A 40 4.32 8.05 -1.93
N VAL A 41 4.48 7.44 -0.75
CA VAL A 41 3.38 6.91 0.04
C VAL A 41 2.79 7.99 0.93
N LYS A 42 1.47 8.12 0.88
CA LYS A 42 0.68 8.87 1.85
C LYS A 42 -0.09 7.90 2.73
N VAL A 43 0.01 8.08 4.04
CA VAL A 43 -0.64 7.23 5.04
C VAL A 43 -1.80 7.98 5.66
N TYR A 44 -2.93 7.28 5.74
CA TYR A 44 -4.18 7.77 6.28
C TYR A 44 -4.69 6.81 7.35
N GLU A 45 -5.47 7.32 8.29
CA GLU A 45 -6.33 6.49 9.14
C GLU A 45 -7.50 5.99 8.30
N TYR A 46 -7.78 4.69 8.33
CA TYR A 46 -8.80 4.08 7.46
C TYR A 46 -10.22 4.51 7.89
N SER A 47 -10.52 4.51 9.18
CA SER A 47 -11.83 4.88 9.72
C SER A 47 -12.26 6.33 9.44
N SER A 48 -11.32 7.28 9.49
CA SER A 48 -11.61 8.72 9.36
C SER A 48 -11.12 9.35 8.06
N SER A 49 -10.30 8.63 7.28
CA SER A 49 -9.55 9.17 6.13
C SER A 49 -8.64 10.36 6.50
N ASN A 50 -8.31 10.53 7.77
CA ASN A 50 -7.41 11.59 8.21
C ASN A 50 -5.98 11.31 7.74
N PHE A 51 -5.31 12.31 7.18
CA PHE A 51 -3.92 12.20 6.78
C PHE A 51 -3.03 12.15 8.02
N LEU A 52 -2.15 11.15 8.09
CA LEU A 52 -1.22 10.97 9.19
C LEU A 52 0.17 11.50 8.82
N TYR A 53 0.76 10.97 7.76
CA TYR A 53 2.09 11.36 7.28
C TYR A 53 2.34 10.89 5.85
N ALA A 54 3.44 11.37 5.26
CA ALA A 54 3.96 10.91 3.98
C ALA A 54 5.38 10.36 4.15
N ALA A 55 5.72 9.35 3.36
CA ALA A 55 7.04 8.75 3.33
C ALA A 55 7.44 8.42 1.89
N PRO A 56 8.73 8.57 1.54
CA PRO A 56 9.20 8.29 0.18
C PRO A 56 9.07 6.80 -0.17
N GLU A 57 9.19 5.91 0.80
CA GLU A 57 9.09 4.46 0.62
C GLU A 57 8.52 3.80 1.88
N ILE A 58 7.61 2.83 1.71
CA ILE A 58 7.09 1.99 2.79
C ILE A 58 7.06 0.53 2.34
N ALA A 59 7.58 -0.36 3.18
CA ALA A 59 7.43 -1.80 3.04
C ALA A 59 6.33 -2.31 3.99
N VAL A 60 5.39 -3.07 3.45
CA VAL A 60 4.31 -3.72 4.19
C VAL A 60 4.44 -5.23 4.03
N SER A 61 4.50 -5.94 5.15
CA SER A 61 4.53 -7.41 5.20
C SER A 61 3.42 -7.89 6.14
N ARG A 62 2.33 -8.42 5.57
CA ARG A 62 1.14 -8.82 6.34
C ARG A 62 0.47 -10.07 5.78
N PRO A 63 -0.36 -10.75 6.59
CA PRO A 63 -1.25 -11.78 6.07
C PRO A 63 -2.15 -11.23 4.97
N LYS A 64 -2.39 -12.01 3.91
CA LYS A 64 -3.29 -11.63 2.82
C LYS A 64 -4.70 -11.28 3.31
N SER A 65 -5.16 -11.93 4.38
CA SER A 65 -6.47 -11.68 4.98
C SER A 65 -6.59 -10.34 5.70
N ALA A 66 -5.47 -9.71 6.05
CA ALA A 66 -5.45 -8.41 6.74
C ALA A 66 -5.34 -7.23 5.76
N LEU A 67 -5.04 -7.50 4.49
CA LEU A 67 -4.82 -6.47 3.47
C LEU A 67 -5.96 -6.42 2.47
N HIS A 68 -6.40 -5.21 2.14
CA HIS A 68 -7.28 -4.92 1.01
C HIS A 68 -6.56 -4.01 0.02
N ILE A 69 -6.61 -4.32 -1.28
CA ILE A 69 -5.90 -3.58 -2.32
C ILE A 69 -6.88 -3.10 -3.37
N GLU A 70 -6.82 -1.80 -3.67
CA GLU A 70 -7.62 -1.17 -4.72
C GLU A 70 -6.76 -0.41 -5.71
N ASP A 71 -7.11 -0.53 -6.99
CA ASP A 71 -6.48 0.22 -8.05
C ASP A 71 -7.03 1.63 -8.17
N VAL A 72 -6.14 2.59 -8.37
CA VAL A 72 -6.54 3.93 -8.80
C VAL A 72 -6.71 3.90 -10.31
N LYS A 73 -7.97 3.92 -10.77
CA LYS A 73 -8.31 4.07 -12.19
C LYS A 73 -8.07 5.48 -12.70
#